data_AF-A0A7C1IK71-F1
#
_entry.id   AF-A0A7C1IK71-F1
#
_cell.length_a   1.000
_cell.length_b   1.000
_cell.length_c   1.000
_cell.angle_alpha   90.00
_cell.angle_beta   90.00
_cell.angle_gamma   90.00
#
_symmetry.space_group_name_H-M   'P 1'
#
loop_
_entity.id
_entity.type
_entity.pdbx_description
1 polymer ?
#
loop_
_entity_poly.entity_id
_entity_poly.type
_entity_poly.pdbx_seq_one_letter_code
_entity_poly.pdbx_strand_id
1 'polypeptide(L)'
;MKPTLRNYQNEDDYWRIREFLREVSILNERRDYSWSLLRWDYWVWHVNMNLFHMNLKEVVYLWEIDGQIVAVLNPDHDDESFFQIHPSYHRREILCEMLEIAELKLPKQKESGRKELIVWVNEGDDVHKKVLSDCGYERSKYSAEHMRRRSLTQPIPASVPQNGYT
;
A
#
# COMPACT_ATOMS: atom_id res chain seq x y z
N MET A 1 -19.21 -9.03 9.12
CA MET A 1 -19.88 -8.68 7.84
C MET A 1 -18.85 -8.74 6.72
N LYS A 2 -19.25 -9.09 5.49
CA LYS A 2 -18.36 -9.11 4.32
C LYS A 2 -18.32 -7.70 3.70
N PRO A 3 -17.14 -7.14 3.41
CA PRO A 3 -17.08 -5.85 2.73
C PRO A 3 -17.60 -5.93 1.29
N THR A 4 -18.15 -4.82 0.81
CA THR A 4 -18.50 -4.61 -0.60
C THR A 4 -17.35 -3.92 -1.32
N LEU A 5 -16.89 -4.52 -2.42
CA LEU A 5 -15.90 -3.95 -3.31
C LEU A 5 -16.53 -2.96 -4.29
N ARG A 6 -15.87 -1.82 -4.49
CA ARG A 6 -16.13 -0.91 -5.60
C ARG A 6 -14.88 -0.14 -6.03
N ASN A 7 -14.90 0.39 -7.24
CA ASN A 7 -13.85 1.28 -7.73
C ASN A 7 -14.01 2.70 -7.18
N TYR A 8 -12.91 3.45 -7.18
CA TYR A 8 -12.90 4.89 -6.99
C TYR A 8 -13.81 5.60 -7.99
N GLN A 9 -14.59 6.59 -7.54
CA GLN A 9 -15.60 7.25 -8.37
C GLN A 9 -15.28 8.71 -8.66
N ASN A 10 -14.91 9.48 -7.65
CA ASN A 10 -14.76 10.93 -7.73
C ASN A 10 -13.94 11.46 -6.55
N GLU A 11 -13.79 12.77 -6.46
CA GLU A 11 -13.01 13.43 -5.42
C GLU A 11 -13.51 13.15 -3.98
N ASP A 12 -14.79 12.82 -3.78
CA ASP A 12 -15.28 12.44 -2.45
C ASP A 12 -14.55 11.19 -1.93
N ASP A 13 -14.24 10.23 -2.81
CA ASP A 13 -13.44 9.05 -2.44
C ASP A 13 -12.00 9.43 -2.08
N TYR A 14 -11.42 10.44 -2.73
CA TYR A 14 -10.11 10.94 -2.35
C TYR A 14 -10.11 11.44 -0.90
N TRP A 15 -11.11 12.24 -0.52
CA TRP A 15 -11.24 12.73 0.86
C TRP A 15 -11.52 11.60 1.86
N ARG A 16 -12.31 10.59 1.48
CA ARG A 16 -12.61 9.43 2.34
C ARG A 16 -11.39 8.53 2.54
N ILE A 17 -10.59 8.29 1.49
CA ILE A 17 -9.32 7.55 1.61
C ILE A 17 -8.35 8.28 2.53
N ARG A 18 -8.30 9.63 2.47
CA ARG A 18 -7.47 10.41 3.40
C ARG A 18 -7.87 10.21 4.86
N GLU A 19 -9.16 10.25 5.16
CA GLU A 19 -9.63 10.02 6.53
C GLU A 19 -9.34 8.59 6.98
N PHE A 20 -9.58 7.61 6.12
CA PHE A 20 -9.20 6.21 6.36
C PHE A 20 -7.70 6.05 6.67
N LEU A 21 -6.80 6.64 5.87
CA LEU A 21 -5.35 6.53 6.10
C LEU A 21 -4.91 7.24 7.39
N ARG A 22 -5.59 8.33 7.77
CA ARG A 22 -5.36 8.99 9.06
C ARG A 22 -5.74 8.08 10.23
N GLU A 23 -6.92 7.48 10.17
CA GLU A 23 -7.41 6.54 11.18
C GLU A 23 -6.47 5.33 11.31
N VAL A 24 -6.17 4.68 10.18
CA VAL A 24 -5.30 3.51 10.13
C VAL A 24 -3.90 3.82 10.65
N SER A 25 -3.36 5.00 10.37
CA SER A 25 -2.07 5.44 10.94
C SER A 25 -2.12 5.49 12.48
N ILE A 26 -3.19 6.01 13.06
CA ILE A 26 -3.35 6.06 14.53
C ILE A 26 -3.48 4.66 15.11
N LEU A 27 -4.33 3.81 14.52
CA LEU A 27 -4.57 2.44 14.97
C LEU A 27 -3.32 1.56 14.88
N ASN A 28 -2.44 1.84 13.92
CA ASN A 28 -1.17 1.15 13.75
C ASN A 28 -0.02 1.75 14.57
N GLU A 29 -0.30 2.58 15.59
CA GLU A 29 0.74 3.27 16.38
C GLU A 29 1.74 4.06 15.50
N ARG A 30 1.24 4.62 14.39
CA ARG A 30 2.03 5.33 13.37
C ARG A 30 3.14 4.45 12.78
N ARG A 31 2.90 3.14 12.67
CA ARG A 31 3.70 2.22 11.84
C ARG A 31 3.14 2.26 10.42
N ASP A 32 4.04 2.28 9.45
CA ASP A 32 3.70 2.34 8.03
C ASP A 32 3.36 0.94 7.48
N TYR A 33 2.36 0.27 8.07
CA TYR A 33 1.75 -0.93 7.47
C TYR A 33 0.83 -0.59 6.29
N SER A 34 0.39 0.67 6.26
CA SER A 34 -0.31 1.29 5.15
C SER A 34 0.40 2.60 4.80
N TRP A 35 0.14 3.12 3.62
CA TRP A 35 0.62 4.44 3.21
C TRP A 35 0.23 5.50 4.22
N SER A 36 1.14 6.45 4.42
CA SER A 36 0.78 7.67 5.12
C SER A 36 -0.18 8.51 4.27
N LEU A 37 -0.97 9.36 4.94
CA LEU A 37 -1.77 10.40 4.30
C LEU A 37 -0.93 11.23 3.30
N LEU A 38 0.31 11.54 3.67
CA LEU A 38 1.20 12.36 2.86
C LEU A 38 1.65 11.64 1.59
N ARG A 39 1.90 10.33 1.65
CA ARG A 39 2.24 9.53 0.46
C ARG A 39 1.06 9.47 -0.50
N TRP A 40 -0.16 9.29 0.01
CA TRP A 40 -1.37 9.35 -0.80
C TRP A 40 -1.56 10.72 -1.47
N ASP A 41 -1.46 11.81 -0.72
CA ASP A 41 -1.59 13.17 -1.26
C ASP A 41 -0.52 13.45 -2.33
N TYR A 42 0.73 13.05 -2.08
CA TYR A 42 1.83 13.19 -3.04
C TYR A 42 1.61 12.32 -4.28
N TRP A 43 1.16 11.08 -4.12
CA TRP A 43 0.91 10.18 -5.24
C TRP A 43 -0.20 10.72 -6.15
N VAL A 44 -1.35 11.12 -5.60
CA VAL A 44 -2.48 11.62 -6.41
C VAL A 44 -2.09 12.90 -7.15
N TRP A 45 -1.58 13.91 -6.43
CA TRP A 45 -1.43 15.26 -6.97
C TRP A 45 -0.09 15.53 -7.64
N HIS A 46 0.97 14.81 -7.28
CA HIS A 46 2.26 14.99 -7.92
C HIS A 46 2.53 13.88 -8.92
N VAL A 47 2.67 12.65 -8.41
CA VAL A 47 3.15 11.51 -9.19
C VAL A 47 2.14 11.14 -10.29
N ASN A 48 0.89 10.93 -9.94
CA ASN A 48 -0.12 10.52 -10.90
C ASN A 48 -0.56 11.68 -11.80
N MET A 49 -0.92 12.83 -11.23
CA MET A 49 -1.43 13.95 -12.03
C MET A 49 -0.41 14.51 -13.03
N ASN A 50 0.89 14.49 -12.72
CA ASN A 50 1.91 15.10 -13.58
C ASN A 50 2.80 14.09 -14.34
N LEU A 51 2.90 12.83 -13.90
CA LEU A 51 3.84 11.87 -14.49
C LEU A 51 3.13 10.67 -15.14
N PHE A 52 2.32 9.93 -14.38
CA PHE A 52 1.78 8.63 -14.86
C PHE A 52 0.38 8.72 -15.48
N HIS A 53 -0.41 9.71 -15.09
CA HIS A 53 -1.75 9.96 -15.60
C HIS A 53 -2.68 8.73 -15.58
N MET A 54 -2.56 7.86 -14.57
CA MET A 54 -3.44 6.71 -14.41
C MET A 54 -4.86 7.19 -14.13
N ASN A 55 -5.85 6.48 -14.70
CA ASN A 55 -7.24 6.69 -14.36
C ASN A 55 -7.53 6.06 -12.98
N LEU A 56 -7.69 6.89 -11.94
CA LEU A 56 -7.97 6.42 -10.58
C LEU A 56 -9.18 5.47 -10.52
N LYS A 57 -10.19 5.69 -11.37
CA LYS A 57 -11.38 4.82 -11.43
C LYS A 57 -11.07 3.40 -11.88
N GLU A 58 -9.94 3.18 -12.54
CA GLU A 58 -9.53 1.87 -13.07
C GLU A 58 -8.47 1.19 -12.20
N VAL A 59 -7.76 1.95 -11.34
CA VAL A 59 -6.61 1.43 -10.58
C VAL A 59 -6.76 1.51 -9.06
N VAL A 60 -7.74 2.25 -8.55
CA VAL A 60 -8.01 2.36 -7.11
C VAL A 60 -9.31 1.66 -6.74
N TYR A 61 -9.21 0.72 -5.80
CA TYR A 61 -10.31 -0.12 -5.35
C TYR A 61 -10.53 0.02 -3.84
N LEU A 62 -11.79 0.08 -3.43
CA LEU A 62 -12.22 0.32 -2.06
C LEU A 62 -13.11 -0.84 -1.61
N TRP A 63 -12.86 -1.33 -0.39
CA TRP A 63 -13.72 -2.26 0.32
C TRP A 63 -14.44 -1.51 1.43
N GLU A 64 -15.76 -1.65 1.48
CA GLU A 64 -16.60 -0.91 2.42
C GLU A 64 -17.52 -1.82 3.25
N ILE A 65 -17.76 -1.44 4.51
CA ILE A 65 -18.79 -2.02 5.38
C ILE A 65 -19.60 -0.86 5.94
N ASP A 66 -20.92 -0.90 5.79
CA ASP A 66 -21.84 0.13 6.30
C ASP A 66 -21.42 1.57 5.92
N GLY A 67 -20.90 1.73 4.69
CA GLY A 67 -20.43 3.02 4.17
C GLY A 67 -19.06 3.47 4.68
N GLN A 68 -18.37 2.67 5.49
CA GLN A 68 -17.00 2.95 5.95
C GLN A 68 -15.98 2.16 5.16
N ILE A 69 -14.89 2.80 4.77
CA ILE A 69 -13.77 2.14 4.08
C ILE A 69 -13.04 1.27 5.10
N VAL A 70 -12.82 0.00 4.76
CA VAL A 70 -12.07 -0.96 5.59
C VAL A 70 -10.78 -1.42 4.92
N ALA A 71 -10.68 -1.30 3.61
CA ALA A 71 -9.43 -1.49 2.87
C ALA A 71 -9.42 -0.69 1.55
N VAL A 72 -8.22 -0.36 1.09
CA VAL A 72 -7.95 0.30 -0.19
C VAL A 72 -6.81 -0.43 -0.89
N LEU A 73 -6.95 -0.69 -2.18
CA LEU A 73 -5.91 -1.18 -3.07
C LEU A 73 -5.56 -0.07 -4.05
N ASN A 74 -4.28 0.28 -4.15
CA ASN A 74 -3.78 1.26 -5.10
C ASN A 74 -2.36 0.88 -5.59
N PRO A 75 -1.99 1.24 -6.84
CA PRO A 75 -0.61 1.20 -7.29
C PRO A 75 0.17 2.45 -6.85
N ASP A 76 1.50 2.39 -6.97
CA ASP A 76 2.37 3.58 -7.08
C ASP A 76 2.76 3.81 -8.54
N HIS A 77 3.12 2.71 -9.23
CA HIS A 77 3.39 2.63 -10.65
C HIS A 77 2.61 1.46 -11.30
N ASP A 78 2.69 1.36 -12.63
CA ASP A 78 2.25 0.15 -13.33
C ASP A 78 2.89 -1.10 -12.71
N ASP A 79 2.16 -2.22 -12.71
CA ASP A 79 2.63 -3.50 -12.17
C ASP A 79 2.90 -3.50 -10.66
N GLU A 80 2.46 -2.49 -9.91
CA GLU A 80 2.63 -2.46 -8.44
C GLU A 80 1.30 -2.45 -7.71
N SER A 81 1.30 -2.97 -6.49
CA SER A 81 0.12 -2.97 -5.62
C SER A 81 0.49 -2.76 -4.16
N PHE A 82 -0.28 -1.89 -3.51
CA PHE A 82 -0.22 -1.59 -2.09
C PHE A 82 -1.57 -1.83 -1.44
N PHE A 83 -1.56 -2.52 -0.31
CA PHE A 83 -2.74 -2.95 0.41
C PHE A 83 -2.85 -2.10 1.67
N GLN A 84 -3.80 -1.18 1.68
CA GLN A 84 -4.10 -0.34 2.83
C GLN A 84 -5.25 -1.01 3.57
N ILE A 85 -5.05 -1.52 4.78
CA ILE A 85 -6.07 -2.33 5.47
C ILE A 85 -6.25 -1.83 6.89
N HIS A 86 -7.50 -1.59 7.28
CA HIS A 86 -7.84 -1.30 8.66
C HIS A 86 -7.51 -2.51 9.55
N PRO A 87 -6.80 -2.36 10.69
CA PRO A 87 -6.26 -3.49 11.46
C PRO A 87 -7.30 -4.54 11.88
N SER A 88 -8.52 -4.13 12.27
CA SER A 88 -9.63 -5.06 12.60
C SER A 88 -10.09 -5.95 11.43
N TYR A 89 -9.66 -5.65 10.21
CA TYR A 89 -9.99 -6.39 8.99
C TYR A 89 -8.75 -7.01 8.33
N HIS A 90 -7.57 -6.90 8.96
CA HIS A 90 -6.35 -7.55 8.51
C HIS A 90 -6.42 -9.06 8.80
N ARG A 91 -6.93 -9.80 7.82
CA ARG A 91 -7.12 -11.25 7.89
C ARG A 91 -7.00 -11.87 6.50
N ARG A 92 -6.69 -13.15 6.48
CA ARG A 92 -6.40 -13.92 5.25
C ARG A 92 -7.49 -13.77 4.19
N GLU A 93 -8.76 -13.79 4.57
CA GLU A 93 -9.87 -13.74 3.62
C GLU A 93 -9.90 -12.41 2.84
N ILE A 94 -9.64 -11.29 3.51
CA ILE A 94 -9.59 -9.97 2.87
C ILE A 94 -8.34 -9.85 2.00
N LEU A 95 -7.19 -10.34 2.49
CA LEU A 95 -5.93 -10.33 1.73
C LEU A 95 -6.05 -11.13 0.43
N CYS A 96 -6.66 -12.33 0.48
CA CYS A 96 -6.91 -13.13 -0.71
C CYS A 96 -7.81 -12.40 -1.71
N GLU A 97 -8.92 -11.81 -1.25
CA GLU A 97 -9.83 -11.06 -2.12
C GLU A 97 -9.14 -9.85 -2.77
N MET A 98 -8.35 -9.09 -2.01
CA MET A 98 -7.59 -7.96 -2.54
C MET A 98 -6.52 -8.41 -3.55
N LEU A 99 -5.87 -9.55 -3.31
CA LEU A 99 -4.86 -10.11 -4.22
C LEU A 99 -5.49 -10.57 -5.54
N GLU A 100 -6.65 -11.22 -5.50
CA GLU A 100 -7.39 -11.60 -6.71
C GLU A 100 -7.71 -10.37 -7.59
N ILE A 101 -8.12 -9.26 -6.96
CA ILE A 101 -8.36 -8.01 -7.68
C ILE A 101 -7.07 -7.41 -8.23
N ALA A 102 -6.01 -7.39 -7.43
CA ALA A 102 -4.72 -6.87 -7.85
C ALA A 102 -4.19 -7.62 -9.08
N GLU A 103 -4.17 -8.95 -9.06
CA GLU A 103 -3.73 -9.81 -10.17
C GLU A 103 -4.56 -9.64 -11.44
N LEU A 104 -5.88 -9.45 -11.28
CA LEU A 104 -6.77 -9.31 -12.41
C LEU A 104 -6.61 -7.94 -13.11
N LYS A 105 -6.32 -6.88 -12.35
CA LYS A 105 -6.52 -5.50 -12.78
C LYS A 105 -5.26 -4.67 -12.96
N LEU A 106 -4.21 -4.94 -12.17
CA LEU A 106 -3.03 -4.07 -12.10
C LEU A 106 -1.86 -4.46 -13.02
N PRO A 107 -1.64 -5.73 -13.41
CA PRO A 107 -0.55 -6.06 -14.31
C PRO A 107 -0.76 -5.52 -15.72
N LYS A 108 0.23 -4.79 -16.23
CA LYS A 108 0.48 -4.56 -17.64
C LYS A 108 1.09 -5.78 -18.30
N GLN A 109 0.78 -5.92 -19.57
CA GLN A 109 1.38 -6.92 -20.43
C GLN A 109 2.75 -6.41 -20.87
N LYS A 110 3.81 -7.16 -20.55
CA LYS A 110 5.14 -6.90 -21.09
C LYS A 110 5.19 -7.28 -22.56
N GLU A 111 6.19 -6.77 -23.29
CA GLU A 111 6.42 -7.12 -24.71
C GLU A 111 6.55 -8.64 -24.93
N SER A 112 7.02 -9.37 -23.92
CA SER A 112 7.11 -10.84 -23.91
C SER A 112 5.76 -11.57 -23.77
N GLY A 113 4.67 -10.84 -23.57
CA GLY A 113 3.34 -11.39 -23.28
C GLY A 113 3.13 -11.78 -21.81
N ARG A 114 4.19 -11.77 -20.98
CA ARG A 114 4.11 -12.05 -19.55
C ARG A 114 3.50 -10.87 -18.79
N LYS A 115 2.60 -11.16 -17.86
CA LYS A 115 2.13 -10.22 -16.84
C LYS A 115 2.94 -10.42 -15.57
N GLU A 116 3.41 -9.33 -14.98
CA GLU A 116 4.11 -9.35 -13.69
C GLU A 116 3.41 -8.37 -12.75
N LEU A 117 3.37 -8.72 -11.46
CA LEU A 117 2.84 -7.88 -10.40
C LEU A 117 3.82 -7.90 -9.23
N ILE A 118 4.13 -6.71 -8.74
CA ILE A 118 4.88 -6.48 -7.52
C ILE A 118 3.88 -6.13 -6.42
N VAL A 119 3.87 -6.93 -5.35
CA VAL A 119 3.07 -6.65 -4.16
C VAL A 119 4.01 -6.19 -3.06
N TRP A 120 3.77 -4.98 -2.55
CA TRP A 120 4.55 -4.43 -1.44
C TRP A 120 3.94 -4.88 -0.11
N VAL A 121 4.74 -5.58 0.70
CA VAL A 121 4.33 -6.13 2.00
C VAL A 121 5.34 -5.73 3.07
N ASN A 122 4.84 -5.34 4.25
CA ASN A 122 5.68 -5.03 5.39
C ASN A 122 6.42 -6.29 5.87
N GLU A 123 7.69 -6.15 6.29
CA GLU A 123 8.49 -7.29 6.76
C GLU A 123 7.85 -8.03 7.94
N GLY A 124 7.12 -7.33 8.82
CA GLY A 124 6.45 -7.91 9.98
C GLY A 124 5.08 -8.53 9.69
N ASP A 125 4.59 -8.52 8.45
CA ASP A 125 3.25 -9.00 8.10
C ASP A 125 3.28 -10.47 7.63
N ASP A 126 3.32 -11.40 8.59
CA ASP A 126 3.41 -12.82 8.31
C ASP A 126 2.18 -13.39 7.60
N VAL A 127 0.99 -12.86 7.88
CA VAL A 127 -0.26 -13.34 7.26
C VAL A 127 -0.27 -12.99 5.78
N HIS A 128 0.08 -11.75 5.43
CA HIS A 128 0.12 -11.32 4.03
C HIS A 128 1.24 -12.02 3.26
N LYS A 129 2.45 -12.15 3.84
CA LYS A 129 3.53 -12.95 3.25
C LYS A 129 3.10 -14.39 2.98
N LYS A 130 2.34 -15.02 3.89
CA LYS A 130 1.84 -16.39 3.69
C LYS A 130 0.82 -16.47 2.56
N VAL A 131 -0.08 -15.51 2.44
CA VAL A 131 -1.03 -15.42 1.29
C VAL A 131 -0.27 -15.33 -0.02
N LEU A 132 0.72 -14.44 -0.12
CA LEU A 132 1.53 -14.27 -1.32
C LEU A 132 2.29 -15.55 -1.68
N SER A 133 2.94 -16.19 -0.70
CA SER A 133 3.65 -17.45 -0.92
C SER A 133 2.74 -18.58 -1.38
N ASP A 134 1.49 -18.64 -0.88
CA ASP A 134 0.52 -19.66 -1.28
C ASP A 134 0.03 -19.46 -2.72
N CYS A 135 0.07 -18.22 -3.21
CA CYS A 135 -0.23 -17.85 -4.61
C CYS A 135 1.02 -17.89 -5.52
N GLY A 136 2.17 -18.35 -5.02
CA GLY A 136 3.38 -18.52 -5.83
C GLY A 136 4.23 -17.25 -6.01
N TYR A 137 4.02 -16.21 -5.21
CA TYR A 137 4.91 -15.05 -5.20
C TYR A 137 6.24 -15.39 -4.54
N GLU A 138 7.30 -14.81 -5.08
CA GLU A 138 8.64 -14.89 -4.54
C GLU A 138 9.10 -13.52 -4.04
N ARG A 139 9.85 -13.50 -2.92
CA ARG A 139 10.43 -12.26 -2.41
C ARG A 139 11.44 -11.70 -3.40
N SER A 140 11.26 -10.45 -3.80
CA SER A 140 12.23 -9.73 -4.64
C SER A 140 13.60 -9.62 -3.94
N LYS A 141 14.66 -9.83 -4.70
CA LYS A 141 16.05 -9.59 -4.27
C LYS A 141 16.53 -8.17 -4.58
N TYR A 142 15.73 -7.41 -5.33
CA TYR A 142 16.13 -6.13 -5.92
C TYR A 142 15.34 -4.95 -5.35
N SER A 143 14.13 -5.19 -4.86
CA SER A 143 13.21 -4.14 -4.40
C SER A 143 12.97 -4.29 -2.90
N ALA A 144 13.27 -3.23 -2.16
CA ALA A 144 12.94 -3.12 -0.74
C ALA A 144 12.70 -1.65 -0.39
N GLU A 145 11.62 -1.38 0.35
CA GLU A 145 11.38 -0.08 0.95
C GLU A 145 11.92 -0.09 2.38
N HIS A 146 12.68 0.94 2.75
CA HIS A 146 13.28 1.06 4.07
C HIS A 146 12.58 2.15 4.89
N MET A 147 11.72 1.73 5.81
CA MET A 147 11.01 2.62 6.73
C MET A 147 11.93 3.04 7.88
N ARG A 148 12.46 4.27 7.81
CA ARG A 148 13.33 4.81 8.88
C ARG A 148 12.46 5.38 10.00
N ARG A 149 12.66 4.89 11.22
CA ARG A 149 11.94 5.34 12.40
C ARG A 149 12.89 5.70 13.51
N ARG A 150 12.45 6.63 14.36
CA ARG A 150 13.21 7.12 15.49
C ARG A 150 12.28 7.59 16.58
N SER A 151 12.60 7.25 17.83
CA SER A 151 11.90 7.84 18.97
C SER A 151 12.28 9.31 19.13
N LEU A 152 11.27 10.17 19.33
CA LEU A 152 11.47 11.58 19.67
C LEU A 152 11.73 11.79 21.17
N THR A 153 11.57 10.75 22.00
CA THR A 153 11.85 10.81 23.45
C THR A 153 13.27 10.37 23.79
N GLN A 154 13.99 9.78 22.84
CA GLN A 154 15.38 9.35 23.02
C GLN A 154 16.34 10.45 22.56
N PRO A 155 17.49 10.63 23.24
CA PRO A 155 18.47 11.64 22.86
C PRO A 155 19.02 11.39 21.46
N ILE A 156 19.61 12.44 20.86
CA ILE A 156 20.23 12.29 19.56
C ILE A 156 21.56 11.53 19.68
N PRO A 157 21.76 10.36 19.02
CA PRO A 157 23.07 9.71 19.03
C PRO A 157 24.13 10.68 18.53
N ALA A 158 25.25 10.74 19.22
CA ALA A 158 26.39 11.52 18.78
C ALA A 158 26.77 11.09 17.35
N SER A 159 27.05 12.08 16.49
CA SER A 159 27.58 11.79 15.16
C SER A 159 28.93 11.10 15.33
N VAL A 160 29.08 9.91 14.76
CA VAL A 160 30.36 9.23 14.66
C VAL A 160 30.83 9.43 13.22
N PRO A 161 31.83 10.29 12.97
CA PRO A 161 32.42 10.41 11.64
C PRO A 161 32.93 9.03 11.21
N GLN A 162 32.79 8.70 9.92
CA GLN A 162 33.49 7.52 9.41
C GLN A 162 35.00 7.72 9.55
N ASN A 163 35.72 6.62 9.78
CA ASN A 163 37.18 6.64 9.80
C ASN A 163 37.72 7.38 8.55
N GLY A 164 38.58 8.39 8.79
CA GLY A 164 39.17 9.20 7.73
C GLY A 164 38.50 10.55 7.50
N TYR A 165 37.40 10.86 8.18
CA TYR A 165 36.78 12.19 8.17
C TYR A 165 36.85 12.80 9.57
N THR A 166 37.57 13.93 9.71
CA THR A 166 37.63 14.75 10.93
C THR A 166 36.68 15.92 10.86
#